data_AF-A0AAV3SG44-F1
#
_entry.id   AF-A0AAV3SG44-F1
#
_cell.length_a   1.000
_cell.length_b   1.000
_cell.length_c   1.000
_cell.angle_alpha   90.00
_cell.angle_beta   90.00
_cell.angle_gamma   90.00
#
_symmetry.space_group_name_H-M   'P 1'
#
loop_
_entity.id
_entity.type
_entity.pdbx_description
1 polymer ?
#
loop_
_entity_poly.entity_id
_entity_poly.type
_entity_poly.pdbx_seq_one_letter_code
_entity_poly.pdbx_strand_id
1 'polypeptide(L)'
;MSDESDELRLTRRKLLGGVTTIGVASALGGVSTWATFRDEESSTDNSVQAGTLDLVLSDSDETEADGVSGEFTLSNAKPGDTLYGDITLENAGSLDANHVELAFSYDENEADSPNGNNEADTLSNSADGMAKQFEVTQLTYDGTNIFPSISDANGNGRKDIADLTAGANDSVLDGLTPPPSANGGTESLFLG
;
A
#
# COMPACT_ATOMS: atom_id res chain seq x y z
N MET A 1 -4.31 96.64 61.03
CA MET A 1 -3.78 95.38 60.46
C MET A 1 -4.49 94.28 61.23
N SER A 2 -5.70 93.87 60.82
CA SER A 2 -5.97 92.99 59.67
C SER A 2 -5.23 91.67 59.85
N ASP A 3 -5.91 90.58 60.22
CA ASP A 3 -6.39 89.67 59.19
C ASP A 3 -7.40 88.65 59.75
N GLU A 4 -8.31 88.29 58.86
CA GLU A 4 -9.50 87.48 59.00
C GLU A 4 -9.13 86.04 58.66
N SER A 5 -9.24 85.09 59.62
CA SER A 5 -9.05 83.68 59.31
C SER A 5 -10.38 83.09 58.83
N ASP A 6 -10.53 83.06 57.50
CA ASP A 6 -11.65 82.48 56.76
C ASP A 6 -12.02 81.07 57.27
N GLU A 7 -13.25 80.96 57.77
CA GLU A 7 -13.90 79.72 58.15
C GLU A 7 -14.19 78.91 56.87
N LEU A 8 -13.56 77.73 56.71
CA LEU A 8 -13.77 76.87 55.54
C LEU A 8 -15.21 76.31 55.52
N ARG A 9 -16.12 77.05 54.88
CA ARG A 9 -17.50 76.62 54.62
C ARG A 9 -17.53 75.49 53.59
N LEU A 10 -17.64 74.25 54.05
CA LEU A 10 -17.82 73.08 53.19
C LEU A 10 -19.25 73.06 52.62
N THR A 11 -19.42 73.48 51.37
CA THR A 11 -20.72 73.37 50.67
C THR A 11 -20.97 71.93 50.25
N ARG A 12 -22.23 71.46 50.38
CA ARG A 12 -22.70 70.08 50.07
C ARG A 12 -22.34 69.55 48.67
N ARG A 13 -21.83 70.40 47.78
CA ARG A 13 -21.27 70.03 46.47
C ARG A 13 -19.91 69.33 46.55
N LYS A 14 -19.11 69.56 47.59
CA LYS A 14 -17.82 68.84 47.78
C LYS A 14 -17.98 67.45 48.42
N LEU A 15 -19.14 67.14 49.02
CA LEU A 15 -19.48 65.79 49.49
C LEU A 15 -19.99 64.89 48.36
N LEU A 16 -20.68 65.45 47.35
CA LEU A 16 -21.14 64.70 46.17
C LEU A 16 -20.01 64.28 45.21
N GLY A 17 -18.81 64.86 45.34
CA GLY A 17 -17.64 64.46 44.56
C GLY A 17 -16.84 63.29 45.16
N GLY A 18 -17.18 62.84 46.37
CA GLY A 18 -16.38 61.89 47.16
C GLY A 18 -17.04 60.55 47.49
N VAL A 19 -18.24 60.25 46.97
CA VAL A 19 -19.00 59.00 47.19
C VAL A 19 -19.31 58.31 45.84
N THR A 20 -18.31 58.22 44.97
CA THR A 20 -18.27 57.20 43.88
C THR A 20 -17.17 56.18 44.12
N THR A 21 -16.63 56.16 45.33
CA THR A 21 -15.88 55.03 45.89
C THR A 21 -16.89 53.97 46.34
N ILE A 22 -16.96 52.83 45.64
CA ILE A 22 -17.37 51.55 46.27
C ILE A 22 -18.90 51.39 46.42
N GLY A 23 -19.52 50.94 45.33
CA GLY A 23 -20.88 50.36 45.31
C GLY A 23 -20.81 48.93 44.76
N VAL A 24 -20.56 47.99 45.66
CA VAL A 24 -20.51 46.54 45.46
C VAL A 24 -21.81 46.00 44.85
N ALA A 25 -21.74 45.41 43.65
CA ALA A 25 -22.69 44.43 43.13
C ALA A 25 -22.05 43.61 42.01
N SER A 26 -21.10 42.77 42.40
CA SER A 26 -20.76 41.53 41.70
C SER A 26 -22.01 40.81 41.17
N ALA A 27 -21.93 40.32 39.93
CA ALA A 27 -22.88 39.44 39.24
C ALA A 27 -23.79 40.11 38.19
N LEU A 28 -23.23 40.58 37.07
CA LEU A 28 -23.87 40.41 35.74
C LEU A 28 -22.78 40.35 34.65
N GLY A 29 -22.34 39.12 34.34
CA GLY A 29 -21.81 38.75 33.02
C GLY A 29 -20.43 39.29 32.66
N GLY A 30 -19.43 38.42 32.77
CA GLY A 30 -18.05 38.72 32.37
C GLY A 30 -17.95 39.29 30.96
N VAL A 31 -17.28 40.43 30.84
CA VAL A 31 -16.71 40.87 29.56
C VAL A 31 -15.23 41.15 29.80
N SER A 32 -14.57 40.03 30.13
CA SER A 32 -13.33 39.61 29.50
C SER A 32 -12.16 40.58 29.62
N THR A 33 -11.40 40.43 30.71
CA THR A 33 -9.93 40.47 30.56
C THR A 33 -9.61 39.52 29.41
N TRP A 34 -9.27 40.05 28.24
CA TRP A 34 -8.72 39.26 27.14
C TRP A 34 -7.32 38.81 27.57
N ALA A 35 -7.25 37.86 28.50
CA ALA A 35 -6.06 37.06 28.68
C ALA A 35 -5.99 36.17 27.45
N THR A 36 -5.22 36.59 26.46
CA THR A 36 -4.74 35.70 25.40
C THR A 36 -3.86 34.67 26.09
N PHE A 37 -4.45 33.52 26.44
CA PHE A 37 -3.69 32.30 26.58
C PHE A 37 -3.51 31.74 25.17
N ARG A 38 -2.45 32.18 24.50
CA ARG A 38 -1.88 31.44 23.38
C ARG A 38 -0.72 30.66 23.95
N ASP A 39 -0.91 29.38 24.12
CA ASP A 39 0.20 28.46 24.03
C ASP A 39 0.33 28.11 22.55
N GLU A 40 1.37 28.65 21.91
CA GLU A 40 1.72 28.33 20.53
C GLU A 40 2.85 27.32 20.61
N GLU A 41 2.53 26.13 21.12
CA GLU A 41 3.43 24.98 21.08
C GLU A 41 3.42 24.44 19.66
N SER A 42 4.45 24.80 18.90
CA SER A 42 4.75 24.12 17.65
C SER A 42 5.29 22.74 17.99
N SER A 43 4.49 21.69 17.72
CA SER A 43 5.01 20.33 17.67
C SER A 43 5.90 20.23 16.44
N THR A 44 7.17 20.61 16.60
CA THR A 44 8.19 20.61 15.55
C THR A 44 8.57 19.19 15.10
N ASP A 45 8.15 18.18 15.87
CA ASP A 45 8.38 16.76 15.62
C ASP A 45 7.15 16.02 15.10
N ASN A 46 6.07 16.71 14.73
CA ASN A 46 4.94 16.04 14.10
C ASN A 46 5.24 15.78 12.62
N SER A 47 5.98 14.69 12.36
CA SER A 47 6.22 14.19 11.01
C SER A 47 5.03 13.34 10.56
N VAL A 48 4.23 13.86 9.64
CA VAL A 48 3.34 13.01 8.82
C VAL A 48 4.17 12.54 7.64
N GLN A 49 4.95 11.47 7.84
CA GLN A 49 5.67 10.85 6.74
C GLN A 49 4.70 9.91 6.03
N ALA A 50 4.24 10.32 4.85
CA ALA A 50 3.55 9.40 3.96
C ALA A 50 4.57 8.34 3.50
N GLY A 51 4.31 7.08 3.83
CA GLY A 51 5.06 5.96 3.26
C GLY A 51 4.47 5.53 1.92
N THR A 52 5.22 4.77 1.15
CA THR A 52 4.77 4.17 -0.11
C THR A 52 4.63 2.66 0.05
N LEU A 53 3.63 2.10 -0.62
CA LEU A 53 3.58 0.68 -0.92
C LEU A 53 4.05 0.52 -2.35
N ASP A 54 5.11 -0.25 -2.55
CA ASP A 54 5.72 -0.45 -3.85
C ASP A 54 6.26 -1.88 -3.93
N LEU A 55 5.69 -2.67 -4.85
CA LEU A 55 6.05 -4.07 -5.05
C LEU A 55 6.63 -4.21 -6.45
N VAL A 56 7.88 -4.68 -6.49
CA VAL A 56 8.61 -4.90 -7.74
C VAL A 56 8.95 -6.37 -7.88
N LEU A 57 9.02 -6.83 -9.13
CA LEU A 57 9.41 -8.20 -9.46
C LEU A 57 10.80 -8.20 -10.11
N SER A 58 11.52 -9.30 -9.94
CA SER A 58 12.74 -9.61 -10.68
C SER A 58 12.86 -11.11 -10.91
N ASP A 59 13.60 -11.51 -11.93
CA ASP A 59 13.93 -12.90 -12.20
C ASP A 59 15.46 -13.05 -12.43
N SER A 60 15.88 -14.15 -13.06
CA SER A 60 17.30 -14.46 -13.22
C SER A 60 18.06 -13.56 -14.21
N ASP A 61 17.33 -12.90 -15.12
CA ASP A 61 17.88 -12.11 -16.23
C ASP A 61 17.40 -10.65 -16.26
N GLU A 62 16.45 -10.30 -15.42
CA GLU A 62 15.88 -8.96 -15.28
C GLU A 62 16.18 -8.33 -13.92
N THR A 63 16.45 -7.02 -13.91
CA THR A 63 16.63 -6.25 -12.67
C THR A 63 15.29 -5.75 -12.15
N GLU A 64 15.14 -5.67 -10.84
CA GLU A 64 13.97 -5.11 -10.13
C GLU A 64 13.47 -3.81 -10.78
N ALA A 65 12.21 -3.82 -11.22
CA ALA A 65 11.55 -2.63 -11.75
C ALA A 65 10.02 -2.69 -11.60
N ASP A 66 9.40 -1.51 -11.55
CA ASP A 66 7.95 -1.34 -11.58
C ASP A 66 7.37 -1.91 -12.87
N GLY A 67 6.38 -2.79 -12.76
CA GLY A 67 5.70 -3.37 -13.92
C GLY A 67 6.47 -4.48 -14.62
N VAL A 68 7.52 -5.03 -14.01
CA VAL A 68 8.07 -6.33 -14.40
C VAL A 68 7.01 -7.37 -14.11
N SER A 69 6.54 -8.06 -15.15
CA SER A 69 5.87 -9.35 -15.02
C SER A 69 6.98 -10.39 -15.05
N GLY A 70 7.44 -10.89 -13.90
CA GLY A 70 8.50 -11.91 -13.90
C GLY A 70 8.13 -13.02 -14.89
N GLU A 71 8.99 -13.24 -15.88
CA GLU A 71 8.60 -13.98 -17.09
C GLU A 71 9.23 -15.37 -17.09
N PHE A 72 8.40 -16.38 -17.31
CA PHE A 72 8.88 -17.74 -17.58
C PHE A 72 8.87 -17.99 -19.09
N THR A 73 9.97 -17.71 -19.77
CA THR A 73 10.04 -17.86 -21.23
C THR A 73 10.63 -19.22 -21.64
N LEU A 74 9.91 -19.93 -22.53
CA LEU A 74 10.45 -21.10 -23.22
C LEU A 74 10.33 -20.91 -24.73
N SER A 75 11.43 -21.05 -25.46
CA SER A 75 11.48 -20.90 -26.92
C SER A 75 11.78 -22.22 -27.62
N ASN A 76 11.17 -22.45 -28.79
CA ASN A 76 11.29 -23.69 -29.56
C ASN A 76 10.99 -24.96 -28.74
N ALA A 77 10.01 -24.85 -27.83
CA ALA A 77 9.60 -25.93 -26.95
C ALA A 77 9.15 -27.16 -27.75
N LYS A 78 9.56 -28.35 -27.32
CA LYS A 78 9.08 -29.63 -27.85
C LYS A 78 8.73 -30.59 -26.72
N PRO A 79 7.92 -31.63 -26.98
CA PRO A 79 7.57 -32.61 -25.96
C PRO A 79 8.81 -33.19 -25.25
N GLY A 80 8.78 -33.14 -23.92
CA GLY A 80 9.87 -33.58 -23.04
C GLY A 80 10.84 -32.47 -22.60
N ASP A 81 10.68 -31.23 -23.08
CA ASP A 81 11.40 -30.08 -22.52
C ASP A 81 10.86 -29.73 -21.13
N THR A 82 11.74 -29.16 -20.29
CA THR A 82 11.44 -28.76 -18.91
C THR A 82 11.94 -27.34 -18.67
N LEU A 83 11.17 -26.55 -17.93
CA LEU A 83 11.53 -25.22 -17.48
C LEU A 83 11.45 -25.17 -15.95
N TYR A 84 12.39 -24.46 -15.33
CA TYR A 84 12.38 -24.13 -13.91
C TYR A 84 12.76 -22.66 -13.79
N GLY A 85 12.12 -21.94 -12.88
CA GLY A 85 12.48 -20.55 -12.65
C GLY A 85 12.04 -20.04 -11.29
N ASP A 86 12.71 -18.98 -10.86
CA ASP A 86 12.43 -18.23 -9.64
C ASP A 86 12.07 -16.80 -10.01
N ILE A 87 11.00 -16.28 -9.42
CA ILE A 87 10.65 -14.85 -9.43
C ILE A 87 10.80 -14.34 -8.00
N THR A 88 11.56 -13.27 -7.85
CA THR A 88 11.70 -12.55 -6.58
C THR A 88 10.68 -11.42 -6.52
N LEU A 89 9.97 -11.33 -5.40
CA LEU A 89 9.06 -10.25 -5.06
C LEU A 89 9.74 -9.37 -4.03
N GLU A 90 9.95 -8.09 -4.33
CA GLU A 90 10.53 -7.14 -3.38
C GLU A 90 9.53 -6.04 -3.01
N ASN A 91 9.47 -5.71 -1.71
CA ASN A 91 8.83 -4.48 -1.25
C ASN A 91 9.85 -3.34 -1.26
N ALA A 92 9.92 -2.62 -2.37
CA ALA A 92 10.73 -1.41 -2.55
C ALA A 92 10.14 -0.19 -1.81
N GLY A 93 8.92 -0.33 -1.29
CA GLY A 93 8.21 0.69 -0.53
C GLY A 93 8.75 0.86 0.89
N SER A 94 8.07 1.71 1.65
CA SER A 94 8.41 2.00 3.04
C SER A 94 7.31 1.60 4.03
N LEU A 95 6.27 0.90 3.56
CA LEU A 95 5.14 0.43 4.36
C LEU A 95 5.04 -1.09 4.30
N ASP A 96 4.75 -1.71 5.45
CA ASP A 96 4.42 -3.14 5.51
C ASP A 96 3.15 -3.43 4.71
N ALA A 97 3.28 -4.29 3.70
CA ALA A 97 2.13 -4.88 3.04
C ALA A 97 1.43 -5.86 4.00
N ASN A 98 0.13 -6.07 3.79
CA ASN A 98 -0.63 -7.02 4.61
C ASN A 98 -0.61 -8.45 4.05
N HIS A 99 -0.72 -8.58 2.74
CA HIS A 99 -0.67 -9.83 1.98
C HIS A 99 -0.30 -9.54 0.53
N VAL A 100 0.05 -10.58 -0.21
CA VAL A 100 0.23 -10.57 -1.67
C VAL A 100 -0.73 -11.57 -2.30
N GLU A 101 -1.18 -11.24 -3.51
CA GLU A 101 -1.91 -12.13 -4.41
C GLU A 101 -1.03 -12.39 -5.65
N LEU A 102 -0.92 -13.65 -6.04
CA LEU A 102 -0.21 -14.06 -7.27
C LEU A 102 -1.22 -14.32 -8.38
N ALA A 103 -1.16 -13.51 -9.43
CA ALA A 103 -1.93 -13.74 -10.64
C ALA A 103 -0.99 -14.23 -11.75
N PHE A 104 -1.39 -15.31 -12.43
CA PHE A 104 -0.67 -15.83 -13.58
C PHE A 104 -1.36 -15.42 -14.87
N SER A 105 -0.56 -15.15 -15.88
CA SER A 105 -1.01 -15.02 -17.26
C SER A 105 0.00 -15.72 -18.15
N TYR A 106 -0.48 -16.25 -19.27
CA TYR A 106 0.35 -16.81 -20.30
C TYR A 106 0.03 -16.13 -21.63
N ASP A 107 1.05 -15.94 -22.44
CA ASP A 107 0.96 -15.47 -23.81
C ASP A 107 1.80 -16.39 -24.68
N GLU A 108 1.52 -16.40 -25.97
CA GLU A 108 2.35 -17.10 -26.94
C GLU A 108 2.67 -16.14 -28.09
N ASN A 109 3.91 -16.20 -28.55
CA ASN A 109 4.33 -15.47 -29.73
C ASN A 109 4.99 -16.44 -30.70
N GLU A 110 4.41 -16.60 -31.88
CA GLU A 110 5.00 -17.39 -32.95
C GLU A 110 5.47 -16.49 -34.09
N ALA A 111 6.68 -16.74 -34.60
CA ALA A 111 7.16 -16.06 -35.79
C ALA A 111 6.38 -16.56 -37.02
N ASP A 112 5.75 -15.64 -37.76
CA ASP A 112 5.00 -15.95 -38.98
C ASP A 112 5.78 -16.87 -39.93
N SER A 113 5.29 -18.09 -40.14
CA SER A 113 5.58 -18.86 -41.34
C SER A 113 5.11 -18.08 -42.59
N PRO A 114 5.62 -18.38 -43.82
CA PRO A 114 5.33 -17.61 -45.04
C PRO A 114 3.84 -17.57 -45.47
N ASN A 115 2.94 -18.17 -44.69
CA ASN A 115 1.51 -18.25 -44.97
C ASN A 115 0.63 -17.36 -44.07
N GLY A 116 1.21 -16.58 -43.13
CA GLY A 116 0.57 -15.38 -42.56
C GLY A 116 -0.62 -15.61 -41.63
N ASN A 117 -0.67 -16.75 -40.95
CA ASN A 117 -1.61 -17.07 -39.89
C ASN A 117 -0.81 -17.55 -38.66
N ASN A 118 -0.98 -16.87 -37.54
CA ASN A 118 -0.52 -17.27 -36.21
C ASN A 118 -1.13 -18.66 -35.89
N GLU A 119 -0.36 -19.73 -36.07
CA GLU A 119 -0.82 -21.11 -35.93
C GLU A 119 0.13 -21.94 -35.08
N ALA A 120 0.22 -21.60 -33.80
CA ALA A 120 0.72 -22.54 -32.83
C ALA A 120 -0.39 -23.60 -32.54
N ASP A 121 0.02 -24.85 -32.39
CA ASP A 121 -0.81 -26.04 -32.13
C ASP A 121 -0.78 -26.30 -30.60
N THR A 122 -1.85 -26.40 -29.81
CA THR A 122 -3.12 -27.16 -29.94
C THR A 122 -4.38 -26.40 -29.48
N LEU A 123 -5.04 -25.67 -30.39
CA LEU A 123 -6.19 -24.73 -30.24
C LEU A 123 -7.35 -25.17 -29.30
N SER A 124 -8.10 -24.28 -28.62
CA SER A 124 -8.62 -22.95 -29.06
C SER A 124 -8.09 -21.76 -28.23
N ASN A 125 -7.81 -20.66 -28.96
CA ASN A 125 -6.83 -19.57 -28.69
C ASN A 125 -5.48 -20.15 -28.27
N SER A 126 -4.57 -20.34 -29.24
CA SER A 126 -3.45 -21.29 -29.16
C SER A 126 -2.66 -21.27 -27.84
N ALA A 127 -2.54 -20.12 -27.16
CA ALA A 127 -1.86 -19.99 -25.87
C ALA A 127 -2.54 -20.82 -24.77
N ASP A 128 -3.88 -20.84 -24.73
CA ASP A 128 -4.67 -21.69 -23.82
C ASP A 128 -4.49 -23.18 -24.16
N GLY A 129 -4.41 -23.49 -25.45
CA GLY A 129 -4.13 -24.82 -25.94
C GLY A 129 -2.76 -25.34 -25.51
N MET A 130 -1.75 -24.48 -25.62
CA MET A 130 -0.36 -24.75 -25.31
C MET A 130 -0.10 -24.78 -23.80
N ALA A 131 -0.73 -23.89 -23.03
CA ALA A 131 -0.64 -23.87 -21.56
C ALA A 131 -1.06 -25.21 -20.93
N LYS A 132 -2.03 -25.92 -21.54
CA LYS A 132 -2.47 -27.26 -21.13
C LYS A 132 -1.45 -28.38 -21.38
N GLN A 133 -0.41 -28.12 -22.18
CA GLN A 133 0.65 -29.08 -22.47
C GLN A 133 1.82 -28.99 -21.48
N PHE A 134 1.89 -27.92 -20.68
CA PHE A 134 2.93 -27.70 -19.68
C PHE A 134 2.45 -28.12 -18.29
N GLU A 135 2.79 -29.34 -17.90
CA GLU A 135 2.51 -29.85 -16.55
C GLU A 135 3.38 -29.13 -15.52
N VAL A 136 2.74 -28.58 -14.49
CA VAL A 136 3.40 -28.02 -13.30
C VAL A 136 3.67 -29.17 -12.35
N THR A 137 4.92 -29.29 -11.90
CA THR A 137 5.36 -30.33 -10.96
C THR A 137 5.78 -29.75 -9.62
N GLN A 138 6.09 -28.45 -9.56
CA GLN A 138 6.47 -27.75 -8.36
C GLN A 138 5.98 -26.29 -8.40
N LEU A 139 5.40 -25.87 -7.28
CA LEU A 139 5.00 -24.48 -7.04
C LEU A 139 5.26 -24.19 -5.57
N THR A 140 6.26 -23.36 -5.32
CA THR A 140 6.72 -23.02 -3.96
C THR A 140 6.71 -21.50 -3.81
N TYR A 141 6.16 -21.02 -2.70
CA TYR A 141 6.21 -19.61 -2.32
C TYR A 141 6.94 -19.48 -0.99
N ASP A 142 8.03 -18.71 -0.96
CA ASP A 142 8.95 -18.55 0.18
C ASP A 142 9.28 -19.88 0.89
N GLY A 143 9.75 -20.85 0.10
CA GLY A 143 10.08 -22.18 0.62
C GLY A 143 8.88 -23.06 1.04
N THR A 144 7.65 -22.53 1.01
CA THR A 144 6.42 -23.26 1.29
C THR A 144 5.84 -23.86 0.01
N ASN A 145 5.74 -25.19 -0.05
CA ASN A 145 5.16 -25.88 -1.19
C ASN A 145 3.63 -25.71 -1.22
N ILE A 146 3.13 -24.92 -2.16
CA ILE A 146 1.70 -24.63 -2.35
C ILE A 146 1.06 -25.48 -3.46
N PHE A 147 1.87 -26.20 -4.26
CA PHE A 147 1.40 -27.09 -5.33
C PHE A 147 0.35 -28.14 -4.92
N PRO A 148 0.42 -28.79 -3.74
CA PRO A 148 -0.60 -29.76 -3.33
C PRO A 148 -2.00 -29.17 -3.26
N SER A 149 -2.12 -27.87 -2.96
CA SER A 149 -3.39 -27.16 -2.81
C SER A 149 -3.99 -26.69 -4.13
N ILE A 150 -3.19 -26.60 -5.20
CA ILE A 150 -3.68 -26.29 -6.55
C ILE A 150 -4.57 -27.44 -7.04
N SER A 151 -5.65 -27.13 -7.73
CA SER A 151 -6.56 -28.09 -8.35
C SER A 151 -6.34 -28.14 -9.87
N ASP A 152 -6.53 -29.33 -10.45
CA ASP A 152 -6.74 -29.49 -11.91
C ASP A 152 -8.13 -28.94 -12.22
N ALA A 153 -8.18 -27.67 -12.64
CA ALA A 153 -9.40 -26.90 -12.79
C ALA A 153 -10.08 -27.22 -14.14
N ASN A 154 -9.29 -27.56 -15.15
CA ASN A 154 -9.78 -27.88 -16.48
C ASN A 154 -10.14 -29.37 -16.66
N GLY A 155 -9.74 -30.24 -15.74
CA GLY A 155 -10.12 -31.64 -15.64
C GLY A 155 -9.40 -32.57 -16.63
N ASN A 156 -8.23 -32.17 -17.13
CA ASN A 156 -7.48 -32.95 -18.12
C ASN A 156 -6.59 -34.04 -17.51
N GLY A 157 -6.54 -34.15 -16.18
CA GLY A 157 -5.79 -35.15 -15.43
C GLY A 157 -4.37 -34.71 -15.04
N ARG A 158 -4.01 -33.45 -15.23
CA ARG A 158 -2.74 -32.84 -14.82
C ARG A 158 -3.02 -31.50 -14.18
N LYS A 159 -2.08 -31.01 -13.36
CA LYS A 159 -2.07 -29.60 -12.95
C LYS A 159 -1.12 -28.89 -13.88
N ASP A 160 -1.62 -28.04 -14.75
CA ASP A 160 -0.86 -27.39 -15.81
C ASP A 160 -0.83 -25.87 -15.66
N ILE A 161 -0.14 -25.19 -16.57
CA ILE A 161 -0.05 -23.72 -16.55
C ILE A 161 -1.43 -23.07 -16.71
N ALA A 162 -2.36 -23.69 -17.44
CA ALA A 162 -3.70 -23.16 -17.58
C ALA A 162 -4.45 -23.17 -16.24
N ASP A 163 -4.23 -24.19 -15.40
CA ASP A 163 -4.84 -24.26 -14.07
C ASP A 163 -4.38 -23.15 -13.12
N LEU A 164 -3.15 -22.64 -13.25
CA LEU A 164 -2.66 -21.53 -12.42
C LEU A 164 -3.43 -20.23 -12.67
N THR A 165 -4.07 -20.09 -13.83
CA THR A 165 -4.91 -18.92 -14.18
C THR A 165 -6.39 -19.11 -13.86
N ALA A 166 -6.78 -20.31 -13.42
CA ALA A 166 -8.17 -20.64 -13.19
C ALA A 166 -8.63 -20.12 -11.83
N GLY A 167 -9.78 -19.42 -11.80
CA GLY A 167 -10.37 -18.87 -10.58
C GLY A 167 -10.67 -19.89 -9.46
N ALA A 168 -10.65 -21.19 -9.78
CA ALA A 168 -10.72 -22.26 -8.78
C ALA A 168 -9.51 -22.28 -7.83
N ASN A 169 -8.38 -21.71 -8.25
CA ASN A 169 -7.12 -21.70 -7.53
C ASN A 169 -6.81 -20.34 -6.86
N ASP A 170 -7.62 -19.29 -7.07
CA ASP A 170 -7.43 -17.96 -6.49
C ASP A 170 -7.22 -18.01 -4.97
N SER A 171 -8.03 -18.80 -4.25
CA SER A 171 -7.91 -18.91 -2.78
C SER A 171 -6.58 -19.48 -2.28
N VAL A 172 -5.83 -20.16 -3.13
CA VAL A 172 -4.49 -20.68 -2.83
C VAL A 172 -3.42 -19.63 -3.13
N LEU A 173 -3.68 -18.76 -4.10
CA LEU A 173 -2.76 -17.74 -4.61
C LEU A 173 -2.98 -16.36 -3.98
N ASP A 174 -4.08 -16.18 -3.26
CA ASP A 174 -4.42 -14.99 -2.48
C ASP A 174 -4.02 -15.16 -0.99
N GLY A 175 -3.78 -14.03 -0.32
CA GLY A 175 -3.50 -13.99 1.11
C GLY A 175 -2.11 -14.49 1.48
N LEU A 176 -1.16 -14.50 0.55
CA LEU A 176 0.20 -14.95 0.79
C LEU A 176 0.99 -13.96 1.65
N THR A 177 2.01 -14.46 2.35
CA THR A 177 2.87 -13.62 3.21
C THR A 177 3.59 -12.60 2.34
N PRO A 178 3.48 -11.30 2.64
CA PRO A 178 4.10 -10.28 1.81
C PRO A 178 5.59 -10.12 2.14
N PRO A 179 6.41 -9.62 1.19
CA PRO A 179 7.77 -9.22 1.50
C PRO A 179 7.80 -8.13 2.58
N PRO A 180 8.72 -8.20 3.56
CA PRO A 180 8.79 -7.23 4.65
C PRO A 180 9.23 -5.85 4.13
N SER A 181 8.72 -4.76 4.72
CA SER A 181 8.93 -3.39 4.19
C SER A 181 10.27 -2.75 4.44
N ALA A 182 11.15 -3.39 5.21
CA ALA A 182 12.39 -2.76 5.64
C ALA A 182 13.55 -3.12 4.70
N ASN A 183 13.98 -2.15 3.88
CA ASN A 183 15.22 -2.19 3.10
C ASN A 183 15.27 -3.26 1.99
N GLY A 184 14.20 -3.42 1.21
CA GLY A 184 14.18 -4.39 0.11
C GLY A 184 14.02 -5.82 0.61
N GLY A 185 13.03 -6.03 1.48
CA GLY A 185 12.65 -7.38 1.88
C GLY A 185 12.09 -8.14 0.69
N THR A 186 12.48 -9.40 0.55
CA THR A 186 12.12 -10.23 -0.60
C THR A 186 11.40 -11.50 -0.21
N GLU A 187 10.46 -11.93 -1.04
CA GLU A 187 9.91 -13.30 -1.08
C GLU A 187 10.23 -13.93 -2.43
N SER A 188 10.17 -15.25 -2.54
CA SER A 188 10.49 -15.97 -3.79
C SER A 188 9.37 -16.91 -4.21
N LEU A 189 8.96 -16.83 -5.47
CA LEU A 189 8.10 -17.78 -6.15
C LEU A 189 8.98 -18.70 -7.01
N PHE A 190 8.93 -20.01 -6.77
CA PHE A 190 9.54 -21.01 -7.63
C PHE A 190 8.46 -21.78 -8.40
N LEU A 191 8.66 -21.93 -9.70
CA LEU A 191 7.84 -22.73 -10.62
C LEU A 191 8.70 -23.78 -11.32
N GLY A 192 8.18 -25.01 -11.43
CA GLY A 192 8.83 -26.15 -12.09
C GLY A 192 7.91 -27.30 -12.41
#